data_AF-A0A956MFT4-F1
#
_entry.id   AF-A0A956MFT4-F1
#
_cell.length_a   1.000
_cell.length_b   1.000
_cell.length_c   1.000
_cell.angle_alpha   90.00
_cell.angle_beta   90.00
_cell.angle_gamma   90.00
#
_symmetry.space_group_name_H-M   'P 1'
#
loop_
_entity.id
_entity.type
_entity.pdbx_description
1 polymer ?
#
loop_
_entity_poly.entity_id
_entity_poly.type
_entity_poly.pdbx_seq_one_letter_code
_entity_poly.pdbx_strand_id
1 'polypeptide(L)'
;MSGRFHDGWLRRTPAELLVPVQEDVRERFARIRSEAEQTGVSTTDPLRFPALDAVQRLLEDLQPVGAAPESAYVYGVLTWYCFRAWAESAGPLLLTEAGARALVARTTPVGAAPPPSPAGYVQLPRHLFWVRPDVDEPAEPVDGLYSEVRAGELG
;
A
#
# COMPACT_ATOMS: atom_id res chain seq x y z
N MET A 1 -14.76 20.99 -23.69
CA MET A 1 -14.47 19.55 -23.70
C MET A 1 -13.63 19.24 -22.49
N SER A 2 -14.25 18.87 -21.37
CA SER A 2 -13.52 18.51 -20.14
C SER A 2 -13.10 17.05 -20.29
N GLY A 3 -11.80 16.81 -20.44
CA GLY A 3 -11.25 15.45 -20.36
C GLY A 3 -11.57 14.91 -18.97
N ARG A 4 -12.59 14.05 -18.87
CA ARG A 4 -12.96 13.41 -17.61
C ARG A 4 -11.76 12.56 -17.18
N PHE A 5 -11.03 13.01 -16.16
CA PHE A 5 -10.19 12.10 -15.41
C PHE A 5 -11.08 10.95 -14.93
N HIS A 6 -10.76 9.73 -15.34
CA HIS A 6 -11.63 8.58 -15.13
C HIS A 6 -11.43 8.03 -13.71
N ASP A 7 -12.15 8.58 -12.74
CA ASP A 7 -12.24 8.04 -11.36
C ASP A 7 -13.17 6.80 -11.26
N GLY A 8 -13.62 6.27 -12.41
CA GLY A 8 -14.51 5.11 -12.49
C GLY A 8 -13.80 3.75 -12.64
N TRP A 9 -12.46 3.74 -12.68
CA TRP A 9 -11.67 2.52 -12.86
C TRP A 9 -10.46 2.49 -11.93
N LEU A 10 -10.04 1.28 -11.57
CA LEU A 10 -8.80 1.07 -10.84
C LEU A 10 -7.60 1.43 -11.73
N ARG A 11 -6.65 2.15 -11.12
CA ARG A 11 -5.35 2.43 -11.69
C ARG A 11 -4.37 1.40 -11.15
N ARG A 12 -3.16 1.34 -11.72
CA ARG A 12 -2.12 0.48 -11.15
C ARG A 12 -1.83 0.91 -9.73
N THR A 13 -1.92 -0.04 -8.83
CA THR A 13 -1.57 0.09 -7.42
C THR A 13 -0.05 0.18 -7.26
N PRO A 14 0.46 0.70 -6.11
CA PRO A 14 1.90 0.67 -5.86
C PRO A 14 2.49 -0.74 -5.92
N ALA A 15 1.75 -1.77 -5.50
CA ALA A 15 2.17 -3.17 -5.61
C ALA A 15 2.46 -3.58 -7.07
N GLU A 16 1.62 -3.16 -8.02
CA GLU A 16 1.78 -3.42 -9.46
C GLU A 16 2.84 -2.53 -10.11
N LEU A 17 3.25 -1.44 -9.45
CA LEU A 17 4.35 -0.58 -9.90
C LEU A 17 5.72 -1.05 -9.39
N LEU A 18 5.75 -1.74 -8.24
CA LEU A 18 6.97 -2.32 -7.68
C LEU A 18 7.46 -3.53 -8.47
N VAL A 19 6.54 -4.42 -8.85
CA VAL A 19 6.92 -5.63 -9.58
C VAL A 19 7.16 -5.30 -11.06
N PRO A 20 8.29 -5.73 -11.66
CA PRO A 20 8.54 -5.54 -13.08
C PRO A 20 7.35 -5.99 -13.93
N VAL A 21 7.05 -5.25 -15.01
CA VAL A 21 5.87 -5.49 -15.87
C VAL A 21 5.82 -6.90 -16.46
N GLN A 22 6.97 -7.56 -16.58
CA GLN A 22 7.10 -8.92 -17.11
C GLN A 22 6.73 -10.00 -16.08
N GLU A 23 6.48 -9.64 -14.83
CA GLU A 23 6.25 -10.57 -13.74
C GLU A 23 4.88 -10.39 -13.07
N ASP A 24 4.31 -11.48 -12.56
CA ASP A 24 3.03 -11.44 -11.86
C ASP A 24 3.24 -11.16 -10.36
N VAL A 25 2.76 -10.01 -9.90
CA VAL A 25 2.76 -9.63 -8.48
C VAL A 25 2.13 -10.69 -7.58
N ARG A 26 1.09 -11.38 -8.06
CA ARG A 26 0.41 -12.44 -7.31
C ARG A 26 1.29 -13.65 -7.11
N GLU A 27 2.09 -14.00 -8.12
CA GLU A 27 3.02 -15.12 -8.03
C GLU A 27 4.16 -14.79 -7.06
N ARG A 28 4.75 -13.59 -7.15
CA ARG A 28 5.78 -13.15 -6.20
C ARG A 28 5.28 -13.17 -4.76
N PHE A 29 4.11 -12.61 -4.51
CA PHE A 29 3.54 -12.60 -3.15
C PHE A 29 3.10 -13.98 -2.68
N ALA A 30 2.63 -14.85 -3.57
CA ALA A 30 2.36 -16.25 -3.22
C ALA A 30 3.63 -16.97 -2.76
N ARG A 31 4.77 -16.75 -3.40
CA ARG A 31 6.06 -17.32 -2.97
C ARG A 31 6.48 -16.83 -1.59
N ILE A 32 6.35 -15.54 -1.31
CA ILE A 32 6.63 -14.97 0.02
C ILE A 32 5.74 -15.63 1.09
N ARG A 33 4.43 -15.78 0.83
CA ARG A 33 3.51 -16.44 1.77
C ARG A 33 3.92 -17.89 2.01
N SER A 34 4.19 -18.65 0.96
CA SER A 34 4.61 -20.06 1.09
C SER A 34 5.91 -20.22 1.87
N GLU A 35 6.89 -19.33 1.67
CA GLU A 35 8.14 -19.34 2.43
C GLU A 35 7.89 -19.02 3.92
N ALA A 36 7.07 -18.02 4.22
CA ALA A 36 6.71 -17.67 5.59
C ALA A 36 5.99 -18.82 6.32
N GLU A 37 5.08 -19.50 5.63
CA GLU A 37 4.39 -20.70 6.14
C GLU A 37 5.38 -21.84 6.44
N GLN A 38 6.39 -22.04 5.60
CA GLN A 38 7.40 -23.10 5.77
C GLN A 38 8.41 -22.80 6.88
N THR A 39 8.79 -21.52 7.04
CA THR A 39 9.84 -21.08 7.97
C THR A 39 9.29 -20.59 9.31
N GLY A 40 7.98 -20.34 9.41
CA GLY A 40 7.34 -19.79 10.60
C GLY A 40 7.64 -18.31 10.86
N VAL A 41 8.24 -17.60 9.90
CA VAL A 41 8.49 -16.16 10.01
C VAL A 41 7.17 -15.41 9.91
N SER A 42 6.95 -14.45 10.83
CA SER A 42 5.73 -13.66 10.84
C SER A 42 5.70 -12.68 9.65
N THR A 43 4.60 -12.72 8.89
CA THR A 43 4.33 -11.74 7.82
C THR A 43 3.62 -10.48 8.31
N THR A 44 3.13 -10.48 9.55
CA THR A 44 2.44 -9.34 10.15
C THR A 44 3.35 -8.43 10.97
N ASP A 45 4.61 -8.83 11.17
CA ASP A 45 5.63 -8.05 11.84
C ASP A 45 6.59 -7.43 10.80
N PRO A 46 6.57 -6.10 10.59
CA PRO A 46 7.41 -5.44 9.60
C PRO A 46 8.91 -5.55 9.89
N LEU A 47 9.32 -5.86 11.12
CA LEU A 47 10.72 -6.07 11.47
C LEU A 47 11.20 -7.48 11.14
N ARG A 48 10.29 -8.46 11.07
CA ARG A 48 10.61 -9.87 10.75
C ARG A 48 10.40 -10.20 9.28
N PHE A 49 9.46 -9.55 8.63
CA PHE A 49 9.14 -9.78 7.22
C PHE A 49 10.35 -9.69 6.26
N PRO A 50 11.29 -8.73 6.40
CA PRO A 50 12.48 -8.65 5.53
C PRO A 50 13.48 -9.81 5.68
N ALA A 51 13.32 -10.69 6.67
CA ALA A 51 14.19 -11.84 6.86
C ALA A 51 13.91 -12.99 5.88
N LEU A 52 12.80 -12.94 5.14
CA LEU A 52 12.46 -13.93 4.11
C LEU A 52 13.32 -13.72 2.86
N ASP A 53 13.88 -14.79 2.31
CA ASP A 53 14.72 -14.75 1.12
C ASP A 53 13.94 -14.24 -0.09
N ALA A 54 12.67 -14.63 -0.24
CA ALA A 54 11.82 -14.11 -1.32
C ALA A 54 11.58 -12.60 -1.22
N VAL A 55 11.59 -12.03 -0.01
CA VAL A 55 11.50 -10.59 0.20
C VAL A 55 12.83 -9.94 -0.15
N GLN A 56 13.96 -10.51 0.28
CA GLN A 56 15.29 -9.97 -0.04
C GLN A 56 15.53 -9.90 -1.55
N ARG A 57 15.22 -10.98 -2.29
CA ARG A 57 15.33 -10.98 -3.77
C ARG A 57 14.47 -9.90 -4.41
N LEU A 58 13.25 -9.70 -3.92
CA LEU A 58 12.39 -8.62 -4.42
C LEU A 58 12.98 -7.24 -4.10
N LEU A 59 13.59 -7.04 -2.94
CA LEU A 59 14.24 -5.78 -2.60
C LEU A 59 15.50 -5.51 -3.44
N GLU A 60 16.28 -6.55 -3.74
CA GLU A 60 17.42 -6.48 -4.65
C GLU A 60 17.00 -6.02 -6.05
N ASP A 61 15.87 -6.55 -6.56
CA ASP A 61 15.32 -6.14 -7.87
C ASP A 61 14.81 -4.69 -7.88
N LEU A 62 14.33 -4.19 -6.74
CA LEU A 62 13.77 -2.84 -6.60
C LEU A 62 14.83 -1.75 -6.43
N GLN A 63 16.00 -2.11 -5.89
CA GLN A 63 17.03 -1.14 -5.55
C GLN A 63 17.86 -0.77 -6.79
N PRO A 64 17.96 0.53 -7.12
CA PRO A 64 18.93 0.99 -8.10
C PRO A 64 20.35 0.60 -7.69
N VAL A 65 21.19 0.28 -8.66
CA VAL A 65 22.62 0.05 -8.41
C VAL A 65 23.22 1.31 -7.76
N GLY A 66 23.76 1.16 -6.54
CA GLY A 66 24.33 2.27 -5.77
C GLY A 66 23.32 3.07 -4.93
N ALA A 67 22.11 2.54 -4.71
CA ALA A 67 21.13 3.15 -3.81
C ALA A 67 21.69 3.33 -2.39
N ALA A 68 21.26 4.41 -1.73
CA ALA A 68 21.62 4.69 -0.36
C ALA A 68 21.03 3.62 0.59
N PRO A 69 21.70 3.26 1.69
CA PRO A 69 21.19 2.28 2.66
C PRO A 69 19.79 2.60 3.20
N GLU A 70 19.47 3.88 3.36
CA GLU A 70 18.18 4.37 3.85
C GLU A 70 17.03 4.00 2.89
N SER A 71 17.31 3.88 1.59
CA SER A 71 16.32 3.45 0.59
C SER A 71 15.89 2.00 0.82
N ALA A 72 16.75 1.14 1.38
CA ALA A 72 16.41 -0.25 1.70
C ALA A 72 15.26 -0.35 2.70
N TYR A 73 15.29 0.49 3.73
CA TYR A 73 14.23 0.54 4.72
C TYR A 73 12.89 0.97 4.08
N VAL A 74 12.92 2.01 3.24
CA VAL A 74 11.72 2.52 2.55
C VAL A 74 11.11 1.44 1.64
N TYR A 75 11.92 0.78 0.81
CA TYR A 75 11.44 -0.30 -0.05
C TYR A 75 10.97 -1.51 0.76
N GLY A 76 11.62 -1.84 1.88
CA GLY A 76 11.19 -2.90 2.79
C GLY A 76 9.80 -2.65 3.36
N VAL A 77 9.56 -1.45 3.91
CA VAL A 77 8.28 -1.04 4.46
C VAL A 77 7.20 -0.99 3.38
N LEU A 78 7.52 -0.44 2.21
CA LEU A 78 6.58 -0.37 1.10
C LEU A 78 6.17 -1.75 0.58
N THR A 79 7.14 -2.66 0.39
CA THR A 79 6.88 -4.05 0.01
C THR A 79 6.02 -4.76 1.05
N TRP A 80 6.27 -4.52 2.34
CA TRP A 80 5.45 -5.08 3.41
C TRP A 80 3.99 -4.61 3.33
N TYR A 81 3.74 -3.32 3.15
CA TYR A 81 2.37 -2.79 2.97
C TYR A 81 1.68 -3.37 1.73
N CYS A 82 2.40 -3.50 0.62
CA CYS A 82 1.89 -4.12 -0.60
C CYS A 82 1.49 -5.59 -0.39
N PHE A 83 2.37 -6.35 0.27
CA PHE A 83 2.11 -7.75 0.60
C PHE A 83 0.91 -7.90 1.53
N ARG A 84 0.84 -7.11 2.61
CA ARG A 84 -0.28 -7.15 3.57
C ARG A 84 -1.60 -6.83 2.89
N ALA A 85 -1.65 -5.81 2.04
CA ALA A 85 -2.87 -5.48 1.30
C ALA A 85 -3.30 -6.60 0.35
N TRP A 86 -2.36 -7.26 -0.34
CA TRP A 86 -2.68 -8.41 -1.19
C TRP A 86 -3.15 -9.63 -0.39
N ALA A 87 -2.52 -9.90 0.77
CA ALA A 87 -2.81 -11.08 1.57
C ALA A 87 -4.14 -10.98 2.34
N GLU A 88 -4.51 -9.77 2.76
CA GLU A 88 -5.61 -9.55 3.73
C GLU A 88 -6.87 -8.92 3.13
N SER A 89 -6.81 -8.44 1.88
CA SER A 89 -7.96 -7.81 1.21
C SER A 89 -8.49 -8.64 0.04
N ALA A 90 -9.76 -8.45 -0.31
CA ALA A 90 -10.33 -8.97 -1.55
C ALA A 90 -9.88 -8.18 -2.81
N GLY A 91 -9.11 -7.10 -2.62
CA GLY A 91 -8.64 -6.21 -3.68
C GLY A 91 -8.68 -4.73 -3.26
N PRO A 92 -8.16 -3.83 -4.11
CA PRO A 92 -8.16 -2.40 -3.85
C PRO A 92 -9.58 -1.81 -3.73
N LEU A 93 -9.74 -0.86 -2.83
CA LEU A 93 -10.97 -0.09 -2.67
C LEU A 93 -10.88 1.19 -3.49
N LEU A 94 -11.83 1.41 -4.40
CA LEU A 94 -11.94 2.65 -5.16
C LEU A 94 -12.86 3.63 -4.44
N LEU A 95 -12.28 4.73 -3.93
CA LEU A 95 -13.07 5.80 -3.36
C LEU A 95 -13.52 6.76 -4.48
N THR A 96 -14.83 6.91 -4.67
CA THR A 96 -15.38 7.86 -5.64
C THR A 96 -15.24 9.30 -5.13
N GLU A 97 -15.24 10.28 -6.04
CA GLU A 97 -15.21 11.70 -5.66
C GLU A 97 -16.36 12.08 -4.71
N ALA A 98 -17.58 11.64 -5.02
CA ALA A 98 -18.75 11.89 -4.19
C ALA A 98 -18.60 11.24 -2.79
N GLY A 99 -18.10 10.00 -2.72
CA GLY A 99 -17.83 9.32 -1.47
C GLY A 99 -16.76 10.02 -0.64
N ALA A 100 -15.65 10.43 -1.27
CA ALA A 100 -14.58 11.19 -0.62
C ALA A 100 -15.08 12.51 -0.02
N ARG A 101 -15.84 13.30 -0.78
CA ARG A 101 -16.42 14.56 -0.29
C ARG A 101 -17.38 14.33 0.88
N ALA A 102 -18.21 13.29 0.80
CA ALA A 102 -19.12 12.93 1.88
C ALA A 102 -18.37 12.50 3.16
N LEU A 103 -17.24 11.80 3.03
CA LEU A 103 -16.40 11.43 4.18
C LEU A 103 -15.76 12.65 4.83
N VAL A 104 -15.20 13.57 4.05
CA VAL A 104 -14.56 14.79 4.58
C VAL A 104 -15.58 15.73 5.25
N ALA A 105 -16.81 15.79 4.73
CA ALA A 105 -17.87 16.61 5.30
C ALA A 105 -18.43 16.06 6.63
N ARG A 106 -18.08 14.83 7.02
CA ARG A 106 -18.58 14.17 8.22
C ARG A 106 -17.50 14.14 9.30
N THR A 107 -17.85 14.58 10.50
CA THR A 107 -17.06 14.27 11.70
C THR A 107 -17.47 12.90 12.21
N THR A 108 -16.77 11.86 11.77
CA THR A 108 -16.99 10.50 12.27
C THR A 108 -15.97 10.22 13.38
N PRO A 109 -16.41 9.76 14.58
CA PRO A 109 -15.48 9.35 15.62
C PRO A 109 -14.51 8.28 15.11
N VAL A 110 -13.27 8.32 15.57
CA VAL A 110 -12.29 7.26 15.31
C VAL A 110 -12.87 5.94 15.83
N GLY A 111 -12.79 4.88 15.02
CA GLY A 111 -13.31 3.56 15.38
C GLY A 111 -14.83 3.36 15.19
N ALA A 112 -15.56 4.35 14.68
CA ALA A 112 -17.02 4.22 14.49
C ALA A 112 -17.43 3.12 13.48
N ALA A 113 -16.51 2.71 12.60
CA ALA A 113 -16.70 1.56 11.72
C ALA A 113 -15.37 0.82 11.54
N PRO A 114 -15.36 -0.52 11.63
CA PRO A 114 -14.18 -1.28 11.28
C PRO A 114 -13.92 -1.16 9.76
N PRO A 115 -12.65 -1.18 9.32
CA PRO A 115 -12.35 -1.28 7.91
C PRO A 115 -12.82 -2.64 7.37
N PRO A 116 -13.07 -2.75 6.04
CA PRO A 116 -13.57 -3.97 5.42
C PRO A 116 -12.56 -5.12 5.43
N SER A 117 -11.28 -4.82 5.66
CA SER A 117 -10.20 -5.81 5.77
C SER A 117 -9.13 -5.36 6.78
N PRO A 118 -8.37 -6.29 7.38
CA PRO A 118 -7.28 -5.96 8.30
C PRO A 118 -6.16 -5.13 7.68
N ALA A 119 -5.91 -5.31 6.37
CA ALA A 119 -5.05 -4.44 5.59
C ALA A 119 -5.63 -4.27 4.17
N GLY A 120 -5.27 -3.18 3.48
CA GLY A 120 -5.79 -2.91 2.15
C GLY A 120 -5.17 -1.66 1.51
N TYR A 121 -5.47 -1.46 0.22
CA TYR A 121 -5.15 -0.24 -0.52
C TYR A 121 -6.43 0.51 -0.87
N VAL A 122 -6.50 1.79 -0.52
CA VAL A 122 -7.59 2.69 -0.91
C VAL A 122 -7.06 3.64 -1.98
N GLN A 123 -7.59 3.51 -3.20
CA GLN A 123 -7.31 4.44 -4.28
C GLN A 123 -8.23 5.66 -4.17
N LEU A 124 -7.62 6.85 -4.11
CA LEU A 124 -8.31 8.12 -3.96
C LEU A 124 -8.70 8.72 -5.33
N PRO A 125 -9.70 9.61 -5.39
CA PRO A 125 -9.99 10.38 -6.61
C PRO A 125 -8.79 11.24 -7.02
N ARG A 126 -8.55 11.33 -8.34
CA ARG A 126 -7.41 12.12 -8.84
C ARG A 126 -7.55 13.60 -8.48
N HIS A 127 -6.44 14.20 -8.05
CA HIS A 127 -6.32 15.64 -7.78
C HIS A 127 -7.24 16.18 -6.67
N LEU A 128 -7.93 15.31 -5.92
CA LEU A 128 -8.78 15.73 -4.80
C LEU A 128 -7.98 15.83 -3.49
N PHE A 129 -7.01 14.95 -3.30
CA PHE A 129 -6.16 14.90 -2.12
C PHE A 129 -4.71 15.21 -2.48
N TRP A 130 -4.07 16.02 -1.66
CA TRP A 130 -2.71 16.49 -1.84
C TRP A 130 -1.97 16.36 -0.52
N VAL A 131 -0.71 15.95 -0.58
CA VAL A 131 0.18 15.86 0.57
C VAL A 131 1.34 16.80 0.35
N ARG A 132 1.84 17.37 1.44
CA ARG A 132 3.10 18.10 1.47
C ARG A 132 4.00 17.42 2.50
N PRO A 133 4.93 16.55 2.07
CA PRO A 133 5.80 15.81 2.97
C PRO A 133 6.73 16.74 3.76
N ASP A 134 7.21 17.80 3.11
CA ASP A 134 8.04 18.86 3.70
C ASP A 134 7.41 20.24 3.44
N VAL A 135 7.38 21.11 4.44
CA VAL A 135 6.76 22.45 4.37
C VAL A 135 7.31 23.30 3.22
N ASP A 136 8.57 23.09 2.86
CA ASP A 136 9.29 23.82 1.82
C ASP A 136 9.14 23.22 0.42
N GLU A 137 8.55 22.01 0.31
CA GLU A 137 8.32 21.34 -0.96
C GLU A 137 6.92 21.62 -1.55
N PRO A 138 6.77 21.58 -2.89
CA PRO A 138 5.46 21.63 -3.52
C PRO A 138 4.54 20.53 -3.00
N ALA A 139 3.25 20.83 -2.86
CA ALA A 139 2.27 19.79 -2.59
C ALA A 139 2.14 18.85 -3.80
N GLU A 140 2.01 17.56 -3.55
CA GLU A 140 1.87 16.53 -4.58
C GLU A 140 0.51 15.84 -4.47
N PRO A 141 -0.11 15.47 -5.61
CA PRO A 141 -1.37 14.74 -5.61
C PRO A 141 -1.16 13.32 -5.06
N VAL A 142 -2.05 12.88 -4.17
CA VAL A 142 -2.02 11.54 -3.57
C VAL A 142 -2.87 10.58 -4.40
N ASP A 143 -2.29 9.49 -4.89
CA ASP A 143 -3.04 8.46 -5.63
C ASP A 143 -3.88 7.56 -4.71
N GLY A 144 -3.37 7.27 -3.52
CA GLY A 144 -4.01 6.37 -2.57
C GLY A 144 -3.21 6.20 -1.29
N LEU A 145 -3.70 5.34 -0.40
CA LEU A 145 -3.04 5.02 0.86
C LEU A 145 -3.20 3.54 1.20
N TYR A 146 -2.21 3.01 1.92
CA TYR A 146 -2.34 1.72 2.59
C TYR A 146 -3.00 1.91 3.95
N SER A 147 -3.96 1.05 4.26
CA SER A 147 -4.63 0.99 5.55
C SER A 147 -4.26 -0.31 6.25
N GLU A 148 -4.06 -0.26 7.57
CA GLU A 148 -3.90 -1.43 8.42
C GLU A 148 -4.63 -1.26 9.75
N VAL A 149 -5.16 -2.35 10.28
CA VAL A 149 -5.65 -2.44 11.66
C VAL A 149 -4.49 -2.90 12.53
N ARG A 150 -4.06 -2.05 13.45
CA ARG A 150 -3.13 -2.44 14.51
C ARG A 150 -3.92 -2.87 15.74
N ALA A 151 -3.50 -3.97 16.35
CA ALA A 151 -4.03 -4.37 17.65
C ALA A 151 -3.45 -3.44 18.74
N GLY A 152 -4.29 -2.53 19.26
CA GLY A 152 -4.03 -1.63 20.39
C GLY A 152 -4.28 -0.15 20.03
N GLU A 153 -5.06 0.67 20.75
CA GLU A 153 -5.94 0.50 21.90
C GLU A 153 -7.30 1.11 21.50
N LEU A 154 -8.39 0.36 21.58
CA LEU A 154 -9.72 0.99 21.65
C LEU A 154 -9.82 1.58 23.06
N GLY A 155 -9.35 2.83 23.20
CA GLY A 155 -9.68 3.69 24.33
C GLY A 155 -11.15 4.07 24.33
#